data_AF-A0A6A4ZQ79-F1
#
_entry.id   AF-A0A6A4ZQ79-F1
#
_cell.length_a   1.000
_cell.length_b   1.000
_cell.length_c   1.000
_cell.angle_alpha   90.00
_cell.angle_beta   90.00
_cell.angle_gamma   90.00
#
_symmetry.space_group_name_H-M   'P 1'
#
loop_
_entity.id
_entity.type
_entity.pdbx_description
1 polymer ?
#
loop_
_entity_poly.entity_id
_entity_poly.type
_entity_poly.pdbx_seq_one_letter_code
_entity_poly.pdbx_strand_id
1 'polypeptide(L)'
;MFALVGIVITDDTFYQLAQPNVPIRIEMRGRTIHVEGQVFRFQMSLFEEKLLNGGGIIPLYKKFGNRLFRVAVEDAEADDGAASCATASTDCGSAGKAVDVAW
;
A
#
# COMPACT_ATOMS: atom_id res chain seq x y z
N MET A 1 -8.57 9.17 12.79
CA MET A 1 -7.14 8.82 12.64
C MET A 1 -6.71 9.33 11.27
N PHE A 2 -5.67 10.16 11.18
CA PHE A 2 -5.23 10.75 9.91
C PHE A 2 -4.01 9.99 9.39
N ALA A 3 -4.01 9.67 8.10
CA ALA A 3 -2.85 9.20 7.37
C ALA A 3 -2.61 10.16 6.21
N LEU A 4 -1.37 10.61 6.05
CA LEU A 4 -0.97 11.48 4.95
C LEU A 4 -0.35 10.61 3.85
N VAL A 5 -0.62 10.98 2.60
CA VAL A 5 0.02 10.37 1.45
C VAL A 5 1.04 11.33 0.87
N GLY A 6 2.29 10.88 0.75
CA GLY A 6 3.31 11.59 0.01
C GLY A 6 3.26 11.14 -1.44
N ILE A 7 3.07 12.07 -2.37
CA ILE A 7 3.13 11.79 -3.80
C ILE A 7 4.23 12.66 -4.40
N VAL A 8 5.18 12.03 -5.08
CA VAL A 8 6.25 12.72 -5.80
C VAL A 8 5.92 12.69 -7.29
N ILE A 9 5.86 13.88 -7.90
CA ILE A 9 5.76 14.05 -9.34
C ILE A 9 7.05 14.70 -9.81
N THR A 10 7.69 14.13 -10.82
CA THR A 10 8.92 14.68 -11.41
C THR A 10 8.67 15.47 -12.69
N ASP A 11 7.42 15.53 -13.15
CA ASP A 11 7.03 16.23 -14.36
C ASP A 11 6.80 17.71 -14.08
N ASP A 12 7.63 18.57 -14.68
CA ASP A 12 7.56 20.02 -14.54
C ASP A 12 6.23 20.61 -15.03
N THR A 13 5.57 19.95 -15.99
CA THR A 13 4.29 20.44 -16.53
C THR A 13 3.17 20.38 -15.49
N PHE A 14 3.22 19.42 -14.55
CA PHE A 14 2.29 19.36 -13.43
C PHE A 14 2.37 20.64 -12.59
N TYR A 15 3.58 21.08 -12.25
CA TYR A 15 3.80 22.26 -11.41
C TYR A 15 3.41 23.57 -12.10
N GLN A 16 3.47 23.61 -13.44
CA GLN A 16 2.97 24.75 -14.20
C GLN A 16 1.44 24.84 -14.17
N LEU A 17 0.74 23.70 -14.21
CA LEU A 17 -0.72 23.62 -14.22
C LEU A 17 -1.34 23.71 -12.82
N ALA A 18 -0.63 23.27 -11.79
CA ALA A 18 -1.08 23.27 -10.38
C ALA A 18 -1.01 24.67 -9.75
N GLN A 19 -1.72 25.64 -10.34
CA GLN A 19 -1.81 27.02 -9.86
C GLN A 19 -2.79 27.17 -8.67
N PRO A 20 -2.72 28.27 -7.90
CA PRO A 20 -3.69 28.55 -6.85
C PRO A 20 -5.13 28.51 -7.36
N ASN A 21 -6.02 27.90 -6.57
CA ASN A 21 -7.45 27.71 -6.89
C ASN A 21 -7.74 26.76 -8.07
N VAL A 22 -6.74 26.09 -8.63
CA VAL A 22 -6.97 24.99 -9.59
C VAL A 22 -7.38 23.73 -8.84
N PRO A 23 -8.51 23.09 -9.20
CA PRO A 23 -8.92 21.85 -8.58
C PRO A 23 -8.01 20.69 -9.01
N ILE A 24 -7.50 19.95 -8.03
CA ILE A 24 -6.71 18.74 -8.25
C ILE A 24 -7.55 17.54 -7.82
N ARG A 25 -7.73 16.56 -8.70
CA ARG A 25 -8.38 15.30 -8.37
C ARG A 25 -7.35 14.18 -8.34
N ILE A 26 -7.23 13.50 -7.21
CA ILE A 26 -6.31 12.38 -7.01
C ILE A 26 -7.12 11.08 -6.96
N GLU A 27 -6.79 10.12 -7.80
CA GLU A 27 -7.39 8.80 -7.83
C GLU A 27 -6.39 7.75 -7.34
N MET A 28 -6.65 7.19 -6.15
CA MET A 28 -5.71 6.26 -5.49
C MET A 28 -5.64 4.89 -6.18
N ARG A 29 -6.78 4.35 -6.66
CA ARG A 29 -6.82 3.04 -7.35
C ARG A 29 -6.15 3.10 -8.72
N GLY A 30 -6.48 4.14 -9.49
CA GLY A 30 -5.87 4.40 -10.79
C GLY A 30 -4.41 4.87 -10.71
N ARG A 31 -3.96 5.35 -9.54
CA ARG A 31 -2.68 6.02 -9.32
C ARG A 31 -2.49 7.21 -10.26
N THR A 32 -3.56 7.98 -10.44
CA THR A 32 -3.61 9.12 -11.37
C THR A 32 -3.98 10.40 -10.66
N ILE A 33 -3.47 11.51 -11.18
CA ILE A 33 -3.74 12.86 -10.72
C ILE A 33 -4.22 13.66 -11.93
N HIS A 34 -5.39 14.28 -11.80
CA HIS A 34 -6.03 15.06 -12.84
C HIS A 34 -5.96 16.54 -12.48
N VAL A 35 -5.39 17.35 -13.38
CA VAL A 35 -5.23 18.81 -13.24
C VAL A 35 -5.45 19.44 -14.61
N GLU A 36 -6.37 20.41 -14.72
CA GLU A 36 -6.64 21.17 -15.97
C GLU A 36 -6.81 20.27 -17.23
N GLY A 37 -7.45 19.11 -17.07
CA GLY A 37 -7.67 18.15 -18.16
C GLY A 37 -6.48 17.25 -18.51
N GLN A 38 -5.31 17.45 -17.88
CA GLN A 38 -4.15 16.58 -17.99
C GLN A 38 -4.16 15.49 -16.91
N VAL A 39 -3.50 14.37 -17.22
CA VAL A 39 -3.42 13.20 -16.34
C VAL A 39 -1.96 12.86 -16.08
N PHE A 40 -1.59 12.87 -14.81
CA PHE A 40 -0.26 12.48 -14.32
C PHE A 40 -0.37 11.18 -13.55
N ARG A 41 0.61 10.29 -13.71
CA ARG A 41 0.65 9.01 -12.98
C ARG A 41 1.67 9.10 -11.86
N PHE A 42 1.34 8.55 -10.69
CA PHE A 42 2.27 8.45 -9.58
C PHE A 42 2.53 6.98 -9.21
N GLN A 43 3.63 6.77 -8.50
CA GLN A 43 3.99 5.47 -7.96
C GLN A 43 3.62 5.42 -6.49
N MET A 44 3.12 4.27 -6.06
CA MET A 44 2.83 3.96 -4.66
C MET A 44 3.02 2.46 -4.48
N SER A 45 3.70 2.07 -3.43
CA SER A 45 3.88 0.67 -3.09
C SER A 45 2.57 0.05 -2.58
N LEU A 46 2.42 -1.26 -2.76
CA LEU A 46 1.28 -2.00 -2.21
C LEU A 46 1.22 -1.90 -0.68
N PHE A 47 2.38 -1.76 -0.05
CA PHE A 47 2.49 -1.55 1.38
C PHE A 47 1.91 -0.20 1.82
N GLU A 48 2.28 0.90 1.17
CA GLU A 48 1.74 2.23 1.45
C GLU A 48 0.23 2.30 1.23
N GLU A 49 -0.26 1.63 0.17
CA GLU A 49 -1.69 1.51 -0.10
C GLU A 49 -2.43 0.82 1.05
N LYS A 50 -1.90 -0.29 1.55
CA LYS A 50 -2.45 -1.01 2.71
C LYS A 50 -2.37 -0.18 3.98
N LEU A 51 -1.27 0.55 4.19
CA LEU A 51 -1.15 1.47 5.32
C LEU A 51 -2.23 2.55 5.28
N LEU A 52 -2.44 3.17 4.12
CA LEU A 52 -3.43 4.22 3.94
C LEU A 52 -4.86 3.70 4.17
N ASN A 53 -5.19 2.55 3.57
CA ASN A 53 -6.48 1.88 3.76
C ASN A 53 -6.72 1.43 5.21
N GLY A 54 -5.65 1.09 5.95
CA GLY A 54 -5.70 0.71 7.36
C GLY A 54 -5.77 1.90 8.34
N GLY A 55 -5.83 3.14 7.86
CA GLY A 55 -5.85 4.34 8.70
C GLY A 55 -4.46 4.73 9.24
N GLY A 56 -3.40 4.32 8.56
CA GLY A 56 -2.01 4.59 8.87
C GLY A 56 -1.29 3.43 9.56
N ILE A 57 -0.04 3.66 9.95
CA ILE A 57 0.82 2.62 10.51
C ILE A 57 0.42 2.20 11.93
N ILE A 58 -0.05 3.14 12.77
CA ILE A 58 -0.36 2.86 14.18
C ILE A 58 -1.51 1.85 14.34
N PRO A 59 -2.68 1.99 13.67
CA PRO A 59 -3.76 1.01 13.80
C PRO A 59 -3.35 -0.38 13.30
N LEU A 60 -2.60 -0.45 12.21
CA LEU A 60 -2.09 -1.70 11.68
C LEU A 60 -1.07 -2.34 12.62
N TYR A 61 -0.17 -1.55 13.22
CA TYR A 61 0.82 -2.06 14.16
C TYR A 61 0.15 -2.61 15.43
N LYS A 62 -0.90 -1.94 15.92
CA LYS A 62 -1.72 -2.47 17.03
C LYS A 62 -2.38 -3.81 16.68
N LYS A 63 -2.74 -4.03 15.41
CA LYS A 63 -3.40 -5.26 14.95
C LYS A 63 -2.43 -6.40 14.68
N PHE A 64 -1.29 -6.11 14.06
CA PHE A 64 -0.38 -7.13 13.52
C PHE A 64 0.99 -7.19 14.21
N GLY A 65 1.33 -6.17 15.01
CA GLY A 65 2.61 -6.06 15.71
C GLY A 65 3.80 -6.22 14.76
N ASN A 66 4.78 -7.01 15.19
CA ASN A 66 6.01 -7.28 14.42
C ASN A 66 5.76 -8.01 13.09
N ARG A 67 4.55 -8.55 12.85
CA ARG A 67 4.20 -9.24 11.61
C ARG A 67 3.60 -8.31 10.56
N LEU A 68 3.46 -7.02 10.84
CA LEU A 68 2.82 -6.04 9.97
C LEU A 68 3.37 -6.06 8.54
N PHE A 69 4.70 -5.97 8.39
CA PHE A 69 5.33 -5.97 7.07
C PHE A 69 5.08 -7.27 6.32
N ARG A 70 5.17 -8.39 7.04
CA ARG A 70 5.00 -9.71 6.47
C ARG A 70 3.57 -9.92 5.95
N VAL A 71 2.55 -9.60 6.75
CA VAL A 71 1.14 -9.68 6.33
C VAL A 71 0.84 -8.71 5.18
N ALA A 72 1.35 -7.48 5.27
CA ALA A 72 1.08 -6.47 4.26
C ALA A 72 1.75 -6.76 2.90
N VAL A 73 2.84 -7.53 2.87
CA VAL A 73 3.51 -7.94 1.62
C VAL A 73 3.04 -9.31 1.13
N GLU A 74 2.81 -10.29 2.02
CA GLU A 74 2.36 -11.65 1.62
C GLU A 74 0.96 -11.63 1.00
N ASP A 75 0.02 -10.83 1.54
CA ASP A 75 -1.33 -10.70 0.98
C ASP A 75 -1.37 -9.96 -0.38
N ALA A 76 -0.25 -9.43 -0.88
CA ALA A 76 -0.19 -8.82 -2.21
C ALA A 76 0.05 -9.84 -3.33
N GLU A 77 0.59 -11.01 -2.99
CA GLU A 77 0.92 -12.09 -3.94
C GLU A 77 -0.17 -13.17 -4.01
N ALA A 78 -1.33 -12.95 -3.35
CA ALA A 78 -2.41 -13.93 -3.21
C ALA A 78 -3.62 -13.65 -4.13
N ASP A 79 -3.44 -12.92 -5.23
CA ASP A 79 -4.44 -12.80 -6.30
C ASP A 79 -3.96 -13.52 -7.57
N ASP A 80 -3.86 -14.84 -7.48
CA ASP A 80 -4.03 -15.76 -8.61
C ASP A 80 -4.36 -17.16 -8.10
N GLY A 81 -5.66 -17.46 -8.03
CA GLY A 81 -6.21 -18.83 -8.09
C GLY A 81 -6.02 -19.74 -6.88
N ALA A 82 -6.90 -19.62 -5.87
CA ALA A 82 -7.17 -20.71 -4.95
C ALA A 82 -8.68 -20.98 -4.85
N ALA A 83 -9.24 -21.50 -5.95
CA ALA A 83 -10.43 -22.31 -5.87
C ALA A 83 -10.07 -23.62 -5.16
N SER A 84 -10.79 -23.93 -4.07
CA SER A 84 -11.04 -25.27 -3.56
C SER A 84 -9.81 -26.11 -3.14
N CYS A 85 -9.56 -26.16 -1.83
CA CYS A 85 -9.49 -27.44 -1.12
C CYS A 85 -9.64 -27.23 0.40
N ALA A 86 -10.86 -27.44 0.90
CA ALA A 86 -11.04 -27.90 2.26
C ALA A 86 -10.61 -29.37 2.32
N THR A 87 -9.84 -29.75 3.35
CA THR A 87 -10.09 -30.87 4.30
C THR A 87 -8.78 -31.45 4.84
N ALA A 88 -8.82 -31.74 6.14
CA ALA A 88 -7.96 -32.65 6.92
C ALA A 88 -6.58 -32.14 7.38
N SER A 89 -6.57 -31.74 8.66
CA SER A 89 -5.65 -32.18 9.71
C SER A 89 -4.23 -32.57 9.29
N THR A 90 -3.24 -31.77 9.71
CA THR A 90 -2.05 -32.23 10.44
C THR A 90 -1.33 -31.00 10.97
N ASP A 91 -1.19 -30.94 12.29
CA ASP A 91 -0.07 -30.37 13.05
C ASP A 91 0.86 -29.40 12.30
N CYS A 92 0.84 -28.11 12.67
CA CYS A 92 1.92 -27.18 12.36
C CYS A 92 2.62 -26.75 13.65
N GLY A 93 3.43 -27.68 14.17
CA GLY A 93 4.42 -27.40 15.20
C GLY A 93 5.33 -26.22 14.79
N SER A 94 5.51 -25.30 15.72
CA SER A 94 6.38 -24.14 15.60
C SER A 94 7.84 -24.54 15.38
N ALA A 95 8.44 -24.07 14.28
CA ALA A 95 9.88 -23.91 14.19
C ALA A 95 10.15 -22.46 13.74
N GLY A 96 10.28 -21.57 14.73
CA GLY A 96 10.78 -20.23 14.51
C GLY A 96 12.20 -20.32 13.96
N LYS A 97 12.37 -20.05 12.66
CA LYS A 97 13.68 -19.72 12.12
C LYS A 97 13.93 -18.25 12.43
N ALA A 98 14.89 -18.01 13.32
CA ALA A 98 15.52 -16.72 13.47
C ALA A 98 16.02 -16.25 12.09
N VAL A 99 15.66 -15.04 11.71
CA VAL A 99 16.25 -14.35 10.58
C VAL A 99 17.14 -13.27 11.18
N ASP A 100 18.45 -13.45 11.04
CA ASP A 100 19.42 -12.40 11.31
C ASP A 100 19.22 -11.29 10.28
N VAL A 101 18.72 -10.13 10.73
CA VAL A 101 18.64 -8.92 9.91
C VAL A 101 19.73 -7.99 10.40
N ALA A 102 20.78 -7.83 9.60
CA ALA A 102 21.79 -6.81 9.81
C ALA A 102 21.30 -5.46 9.25
N TRP A 103 21.53 -4.41 10.03
CA TRP A 103 21.76 -3.04 9.56
C TRP A 103 23.00 -2.52 10.29
#